data_AF-A0A959X1S6-F1
#
_entry.id   AF-A0A959X1S6-F1
#
_cell.length_a   1.000
_cell.length_b   1.000
_cell.length_c   1.000
_cell.angle_alpha   90.00
_cell.angle_beta   90.00
_cell.angle_gamma   90.00
#
_symmetry.space_group_name_H-M   'P 1'
#
loop_
_entity.id
_entity.type
_entity.pdbx_description
1 polymer ?
#
loop_
_entity_poly.entity_id
_entity_poly.type
_entity_poly.pdbx_seq_one_letter_code
_entity_poly.pdbx_strand_id
1 'polypeptide(L)'
;MSSAQTFPRDPNLLRTIYRAAGWARMALVVHMIVVNCMRLSQVQRPALLVVVCVVVAGWSVIACLLNVRSRWRTSGLMILDMAITLAVVGSSRYILGIDVLRESYLGVACYWMLAAPAVLGIWRGAVAGLVGGILVGTAQFLQAPSVAPRAWGDVLLMAAIPYFIGLLVEQLSATIAERDRNLSTLAALEERERLNRIVHDGVLQVLAMVAREGNELGPRGRLLASLALRQEDQLRATLQDRSVDLVGGGLLDTDKTDVTIMLEKHQSDTVTVSTMAGQLNMAASRADELDRVISEVLANVGKHAGPGAHAWILLEQEGNE
;
A
#
# COMPACT_ATOMS: atom_id res chain seq x y z
N MET A 1 -12.19 15.01 -6.51
CA MET A 1 -10.70 14.95 -6.53
C MET A 1 -10.27 14.13 -5.32
N SER A 2 -10.06 12.83 -5.53
CA SER A 2 -9.67 11.89 -4.47
C SER A 2 -8.16 12.02 -4.24
N SER A 3 -7.79 12.53 -3.08
CA SER A 3 -6.41 12.54 -2.61
C SER A 3 -6.05 11.11 -2.18
N ALA A 4 -5.39 10.37 -3.07
CA ALA A 4 -4.74 9.12 -2.74
C ALA A 4 -3.73 9.36 -1.61
N GLN A 5 -4.11 8.99 -0.38
CA GLN A 5 -3.20 8.97 0.76
C GLN A 5 -2.14 7.92 0.49
N THR A 6 -0.98 8.38 0.04
CA THR A 6 0.22 7.57 -0.11
C THR A 6 0.76 7.34 1.30
N PHE A 7 0.56 6.13 1.82
CA PHE A 7 1.12 5.69 3.09
C PHE A 7 2.64 5.96 3.13
N PRO A 8 3.17 6.39 4.28
CA PRO A 8 4.59 6.73 4.40
C PRO A 8 5.43 5.46 4.24
N ARG A 9 6.04 5.31 3.07
CA ARG A 9 7.08 4.30 2.84
C ARG A 9 8.17 4.51 3.88
N ASP A 10 8.43 3.48 4.70
CA ASP A 10 9.45 3.52 5.74
C ASP A 10 10.77 4.09 5.17
N PRO A 11 11.17 5.32 5.55
CA PRO A 11 12.24 6.07 4.88
C PRO A 11 13.60 5.38 4.99
N ASN A 12 13.74 4.45 5.93
CA ASN A 12 14.95 3.68 6.16
C ASN A 12 15.15 2.56 5.12
N LEU A 13 14.08 1.89 4.68
CA LEU A 13 14.19 0.78 3.73
C LEU A 13 14.60 1.29 2.35
N LEU A 14 13.87 2.27 1.80
CA LEU A 14 14.19 2.82 0.49
C LEU A 14 15.60 3.39 0.46
N ARG A 15 16.01 4.10 1.52
CA ARG A 15 17.38 4.60 1.64
C ARG A 15 18.40 3.46 1.61
N THR A 16 18.10 2.33 2.23
CA THR A 16 18.96 1.13 2.20
C THR A 16 19.04 0.52 0.80
N ILE A 17 17.91 0.39 0.10
CA ILE A 17 17.85 -0.10 -1.28
C ILE A 17 18.68 0.81 -2.22
N TYR A 18 18.52 2.12 -2.12
CA TYR A 18 19.30 3.07 -2.94
C TYR A 18 20.79 3.08 -2.59
N ARG A 19 21.16 2.86 -1.32
CA ARG A 19 22.57 2.66 -0.93
C ARG A 19 23.13 1.38 -1.55
N ALA A 20 22.40 0.27 -1.48
CA ALA A 20 22.82 -0.99 -2.10
C ALA A 20 22.97 -0.85 -3.62
N ALA A 21 22.02 -0.19 -4.28
CA ALA A 21 22.10 0.13 -5.71
C ALA A 21 23.32 1.03 -6.03
N GLY A 22 23.63 1.98 -5.14
CA GLY A 22 24.83 2.82 -5.23
C GLY A 22 26.12 2.00 -5.16
N TRP A 23 26.24 1.08 -4.21
CA TRP A 23 27.39 0.17 -4.10
C TRP A 23 27.53 -0.75 -5.32
N ALA A 24 26.42 -1.33 -5.78
CA ALA A 24 26.39 -2.14 -7.00
C ALA A 24 26.87 -1.31 -8.21
N ARG A 25 26.40 -0.07 -8.35
CA ARG A 25 26.85 0.83 -9.41
C ARG A 25 28.35 1.10 -9.34
N MET A 26 28.92 1.31 -8.14
CA MET A 26 30.36 1.50 -7.98
C MET A 26 31.16 0.27 -8.39
N ALA A 27 30.70 -0.93 -8.00
CA ALA A 27 31.33 -2.17 -8.43
C ALA A 27 31.30 -2.32 -9.97
N LEU A 28 30.20 -1.93 -10.61
CA LEU A 28 30.10 -1.93 -12.07
C LEU A 28 31.01 -0.88 -12.75
N VAL A 29 31.22 0.28 -12.13
CA VAL A 29 32.22 1.26 -12.60
C VAL A 29 33.63 0.66 -12.52
N VAL A 30 33.99 0.02 -11.41
CA VAL A 30 35.30 -0.63 -11.26
C VAL A 30 35.49 -1.71 -12.33
N HIS A 31 34.49 -2.57 -12.52
CA HIS A 31 34.52 -3.57 -13.59
C HIS A 31 34.70 -2.92 -14.98
N MET A 32 33.92 -1.88 -15.28
CA MET A 32 34.03 -1.14 -16.54
C MET A 32 35.42 -0.56 -16.75
N ILE A 33 36.02 0.05 -15.73
CA ILE A 33 37.38 0.60 -15.80
C ILE A 33 38.40 -0.51 -16.06
N VAL A 34 38.35 -1.61 -15.31
CA VAL A 34 39.28 -2.74 -15.48
C VAL A 34 39.23 -3.29 -16.90
N VAL A 35 38.03 -3.58 -17.42
CA VAL A 35 37.86 -4.11 -18.78
C VAL A 35 38.40 -3.12 -19.82
N ASN A 36 38.13 -1.82 -19.66
CA ASN A 36 38.61 -0.80 -20.59
C ASN A 36 40.13 -0.59 -20.53
N CYS A 37 40.75 -0.72 -19.35
CA CYS A 37 42.21 -0.69 -19.21
C CYS A 37 42.88 -1.87 -19.90
N MET A 38 42.32 -3.08 -19.80
CA MET A 38 42.90 -4.28 -20.43
C MET A 38 42.94 -4.21 -21.96
N ARG A 39 42.02 -3.47 -22.58
CA ARG A 39 41.92 -3.32 -24.04
C ARG A 39 42.45 -1.98 -24.56
N LEU A 40 43.05 -1.14 -23.72
CA LEU A 40 43.39 0.24 -24.07
C LEU A 40 44.32 0.35 -25.29
N SER A 41 45.22 -0.62 -25.48
CA SER A 41 46.15 -0.69 -26.61
C SER A 41 45.52 -1.12 -27.94
N GLN A 42 44.35 -1.74 -27.90
CA GLN A 42 43.66 -2.29 -29.08
C GLN A 42 42.59 -1.34 -29.64
N VAL A 43 42.27 -0.28 -28.89
CA VAL A 43 41.15 0.62 -29.15
C VAL A 43 41.54 1.70 -30.15
N GLN A 44 40.64 2.03 -31.09
CA GLN A 44 40.88 3.06 -32.11
C GLN A 44 41.18 4.44 -31.51
N ARG A 45 40.52 4.80 -30.40
CA ARG A 45 40.61 6.13 -29.78
C ARG A 45 40.82 6.06 -28.26
N PRO A 46 42.05 5.77 -27.79
CA PRO A 46 42.33 5.54 -26.37
C PRO A 46 42.10 6.79 -25.51
N ALA A 47 42.40 7.99 -26.02
CA ALA A 47 42.20 9.23 -25.28
C ALA A 47 40.71 9.48 -24.95
N LEU A 48 39.80 9.25 -25.91
CA LEU A 48 38.36 9.38 -25.68
C LEU A 48 37.84 8.32 -24.71
N LEU A 49 38.38 7.10 -24.76
CA LEU A 49 38.01 6.04 -23.84
C LEU A 49 38.29 6.43 -22.38
N VAL A 50 39.47 6.99 -22.12
CA VAL A 50 39.86 7.47 -20.79
C VAL A 50 38.94 8.60 -20.33
N VAL A 51 38.66 9.58 -21.20
CA VAL A 51 37.74 10.69 -20.89
C VAL A 51 36.36 10.16 -20.51
N VAL A 52 35.80 9.23 -21.28
CA VAL A 52 34.49 8.63 -20.98
C VAL A 52 34.52 7.86 -19.65
N CYS A 53 35.58 7.11 -19.37
CA CYS A 53 35.71 6.41 -18.08
C CYS A 53 35.71 7.38 -16.89
N VAL A 54 36.44 8.49 -16.99
CA VAL A 54 36.48 9.54 -15.94
C VAL A 54 35.12 10.20 -15.77
N VAL A 55 34.45 10.55 -16.88
CA VAL A 55 33.11 11.15 -16.86
C VAL A 55 32.09 10.20 -16.23
N VAL A 56 32.10 8.91 -16.60
CA VAL A 56 31.20 7.89 -16.05
C VAL A 56 31.46 7.66 -14.56
N ALA A 57 32.72 7.63 -14.14
CA ALA A 57 33.07 7.51 -12.73
C ALA A 57 32.56 8.72 -11.92
N GLY A 58 32.84 9.94 -12.38
CA GLY A 58 32.36 11.16 -11.74
C GLY A 58 30.83 11.24 -11.70
N TRP A 59 30.16 10.96 -12.81
CA TRP A 59 28.70 10.92 -12.88
C TRP A 59 28.12 9.88 -11.93
N SER A 60 28.72 8.69 -11.83
CA SER A 60 28.23 7.64 -10.92
C SER A 60 28.31 8.06 -9.46
N VAL A 61 29.37 8.77 -9.06
CA VAL A 61 29.50 9.30 -7.70
C VAL A 61 28.40 10.34 -7.44
N ILE A 62 28.20 11.28 -8.37
CA ILE A 62 27.14 12.29 -8.28
C ILE A 62 25.76 11.63 -8.20
N ALA A 63 25.46 10.69 -9.10
CA ALA A 63 24.20 9.97 -9.13
C ALA A 63 23.94 9.20 -7.83
N CYS A 64 24.97 8.55 -7.25
CA CYS A 64 24.85 7.87 -5.96
C CYS A 64 24.49 8.85 -4.84
N LEU A 65 25.19 9.98 -4.75
CA LEU A 65 24.96 11.01 -3.72
C LEU A 65 23.57 11.66 -3.83
N LEU A 66 23.10 11.90 -5.05
CA LEU A 66 21.78 12.49 -5.30
C LEU A 66 20.66 11.48 -5.01
N ASN A 67 20.82 10.21 -5.40
CA ASN A 67 19.80 9.18 -5.21
C ASN A 67 19.59 8.78 -3.73
N VAL A 68 20.63 8.87 -2.89
CA VAL A 68 20.49 8.60 -1.44
C VAL A 68 19.58 9.63 -0.74
N ARG A 69 19.42 10.84 -1.30
CA ARG A 69 18.63 11.91 -0.71
C ARG A 69 17.25 11.98 -1.36
N SER A 70 16.21 11.65 -0.59
CA SER A 70 14.80 11.60 -1.07
C SER A 70 14.38 12.81 -1.92
N ARG A 71 14.74 14.03 -1.47
CA ARG A 71 14.37 15.31 -2.10
C ARG A 71 14.90 15.55 -3.52
N TRP A 72 15.95 14.84 -3.95
CA TRP A 72 16.59 15.06 -5.26
C TRP A 72 16.19 13.99 -6.28
N ARG A 73 15.31 13.05 -5.93
CA ARG A 73 14.81 12.00 -6.83
C ARG A 73 13.74 12.53 -7.77
N THR A 74 14.16 13.37 -8.71
CA THR A 74 13.28 13.99 -9.70
C THR A 74 13.28 13.20 -11.01
N SER A 75 12.20 13.32 -11.79
CA SER A 75 12.13 12.75 -13.15
C SER A 75 13.30 13.23 -14.02
N GLY A 76 13.72 14.49 -13.85
CA GLY A 76 14.86 15.07 -14.57
C GLY A 76 16.17 14.33 -14.31
N LEU A 77 16.45 13.95 -13.05
CA LEU A 77 17.65 13.17 -12.72
C LEU A 77 17.63 11.79 -13.38
N MET A 78 16.47 11.12 -13.39
CA MET A 78 16.31 9.78 -13.99
C MET A 78 16.47 9.82 -15.50
N ILE A 79 15.89 10.83 -16.16
CA ILE A 79 16.03 11.07 -17.60
C ILE A 79 17.50 11.37 -17.93
N LEU A 80 18.16 12.21 -17.13
CA LEU A 80 19.56 12.56 -17.32
C LEU A 80 20.48 11.32 -17.15
N ASP A 81 20.25 10.50 -16.13
CA ASP A 81 21.02 9.26 -15.94
C ASP A 81 20.86 8.31 -17.13
N MET A 82 19.61 8.11 -17.59
CA MET A 82 19.32 7.29 -18.76
C MET A 82 19.96 7.86 -20.04
N ALA A 83 19.89 9.17 -20.24
CA ALA A 83 20.48 9.84 -21.40
C ALA A 83 22.00 9.70 -21.43
N ILE A 84 22.66 9.85 -20.28
CA ILE A 84 24.11 9.64 -20.15
C ILE A 84 24.45 8.18 -20.43
N THR A 85 23.71 7.22 -19.87
CA THR A 85 23.92 5.80 -20.15
C THR A 85 23.78 5.50 -21.65
N LEU A 86 22.72 5.98 -22.29
CA LEU A 86 22.50 5.79 -23.73
C LEU A 86 23.59 6.46 -24.57
N ALA A 87 24.07 7.65 -24.19
CA ALA A 87 25.16 8.33 -24.88
C ALA A 87 26.48 7.53 -24.80
N VAL A 88 26.81 7.00 -23.63
CA VAL A 88 28.01 6.15 -23.44
C VAL A 88 27.88 4.86 -24.25
N VAL A 89 26.72 4.19 -24.19
CA VAL A 89 26.46 2.99 -25.01
C VAL A 89 26.57 3.30 -26.50
N GLY A 90 25.95 4.40 -26.96
CA GLY A 90 25.98 4.90 -28.34
C GLY A 90 27.36 5.37 -28.82
N SER A 91 28.28 5.70 -27.92
CA SER A 91 29.67 6.03 -28.25
C SER A 91 30.56 4.80 -28.49
N SER A 92 30.10 3.60 -28.12
CA SER A 92 30.93 2.38 -28.09
C SER A 92 31.61 2.04 -29.40
N ARG A 93 30.85 2.01 -30.51
CA ARG A 93 31.41 1.69 -31.84
C ARG A 93 32.44 2.72 -32.30
N TYR A 94 32.20 3.99 -32.01
CA TYR A 94 33.07 5.10 -32.40
C TYR A 94 34.41 5.13 -31.64
N ILE A 95 34.37 4.77 -30.35
CA ILE A 95 35.56 4.76 -29.49
C ILE A 95 36.37 3.49 -29.70
N LEU A 96 35.73 2.31 -29.59
CA LEU A 96 36.41 1.01 -29.60
C LEU A 96 36.82 0.58 -31.00
N GLY A 97 36.03 0.92 -32.02
CA GLY A 97 36.09 0.30 -33.34
C GLY A 97 35.23 -0.96 -33.42
N ILE A 98 34.89 -1.37 -34.65
CA ILE A 98 33.98 -2.51 -34.87
C ILE A 98 34.63 -3.86 -34.53
N ASP A 99 35.96 -3.98 -34.70
CA ASP A 99 36.68 -5.25 -34.52
C ASP A 99 36.74 -5.66 -33.05
N VAL A 100 37.23 -4.76 -32.18
CA VAL A 100 37.28 -4.96 -30.73
C VAL A 100 35.88 -5.19 -30.14
N LEU A 101 34.87 -4.49 -30.68
CA LEU A 101 33.50 -4.60 -30.21
C LEU A 101 32.88 -5.97 -30.53
N ARG A 102 33.17 -6.53 -31.72
CA ARG A 102 32.71 -7.87 -32.11
C ARG A 102 33.44 -9.00 -31.40
N GLU A 103 34.72 -8.81 -31.07
CA GLU A 103 35.50 -9.81 -30.36
C GLU A 103 35.06 -9.94 -28.89
N SER A 104 34.93 -8.80 -28.20
CA SER A 104 34.62 -8.78 -26.77
C SER A 104 33.12 -8.79 -26.44
N TYR A 105 32.25 -8.40 -27.39
CA TYR A 105 30.80 -8.17 -27.21
C TYR A 105 30.43 -7.14 -26.13
N LEU A 106 31.42 -6.49 -25.50
CA LEU A 106 31.21 -5.50 -24.44
C LEU A 106 31.48 -4.10 -25.00
N GLY A 107 30.44 -3.25 -24.99
CA GLY A 107 30.58 -1.83 -25.30
C GLY A 107 31.45 -1.08 -24.28
N VAL A 108 31.62 0.24 -24.46
CA VAL A 108 32.42 1.08 -23.55
C VAL A 108 31.84 1.05 -22.13
N ALA A 109 30.51 1.04 -22.03
CA ALA A 109 29.79 0.99 -20.77
C ALA A 109 29.91 -0.36 -20.03
N CYS A 110 30.29 -1.46 -20.71
CA CYS A 110 30.27 -2.82 -20.12
C CYS A 110 28.97 -3.07 -19.33
N TYR A 111 29.02 -3.73 -18.17
CA TYR A 111 27.81 -3.95 -17.35
C TYR A 111 27.30 -2.70 -16.60
N TRP A 112 28.06 -1.59 -16.57
CA TRP A 112 27.60 -0.37 -15.91
C TRP A 112 26.30 0.18 -16.49
N MET A 113 26.01 -0.11 -17.76
CA MET A 113 24.77 0.33 -18.40
C MET A 113 23.48 -0.26 -17.76
N LEU A 114 23.58 -1.30 -16.93
CA LEU A 114 22.45 -1.82 -16.13
C LEU A 114 22.02 -0.86 -15.00
N ALA A 115 22.90 0.04 -14.57
CA ALA A 115 22.68 0.85 -13.38
C ALA A 115 21.50 1.83 -13.54
N ALA A 116 21.39 2.53 -14.67
CA ALA A 116 20.33 3.51 -14.89
C ALA A 116 18.93 2.84 -15.03
N PRO A 117 18.75 1.78 -15.84
CA PRO A 117 17.49 1.02 -15.86
C PRO A 117 17.11 0.42 -14.51
N ALA A 118 18.07 -0.13 -13.75
CA ALA A 118 17.78 -0.70 -12.43
C ALA A 118 17.29 0.38 -11.46
N VAL A 119 17.94 1.54 -11.41
CA VAL A 119 17.51 2.68 -10.58
C VAL A 119 16.15 3.20 -11.00
N LEU A 120 15.87 3.24 -12.32
CA LEU A 120 14.56 3.60 -12.85
C LEU A 120 13.48 2.60 -12.42
N GLY A 121 13.80 1.31 -12.40
CA GLY A 121 12.95 0.23 -11.88
C GLY A 121 12.63 0.39 -10.40
N ILE A 122 13.64 0.72 -9.57
CA ILE A 122 13.46 1.00 -8.14
C ILE A 122 12.58 2.24 -7.93
N TRP A 123 12.70 3.26 -8.79
CA TRP A 123 12.01 4.55 -8.62
C TRP A 123 10.54 4.53 -9.07
N ARG A 124 10.26 4.00 -10.28
CA ARG A 124 8.94 4.09 -10.92
C ARG A 124 8.29 2.72 -11.17
N GLY A 125 8.96 1.65 -10.78
CA GLY A 125 8.41 0.30 -10.84
C GLY A 125 8.98 -0.57 -11.95
N ALA A 126 8.57 -1.84 -11.94
CA ALA A 126 9.05 -2.91 -12.79
C ALA A 126 9.00 -2.56 -14.28
N VAL A 127 7.87 -2.02 -14.75
CA VAL A 127 7.64 -1.66 -16.15
C VAL A 127 8.61 -0.55 -16.61
N ALA A 128 8.90 0.42 -15.74
CA ALA A 128 9.85 1.48 -16.09
C ALA A 128 11.27 0.93 -16.22
N GLY A 129 11.66 0.01 -15.35
CA GLY A 129 12.91 -0.73 -15.45
C GLY A 129 13.00 -1.53 -16.75
N LEU A 130 11.94 -2.27 -17.10
CA LEU A 130 11.84 -3.05 -18.34
C LEU A 130 12.05 -2.18 -19.57
N VAL A 131 11.32 -1.07 -19.67
CA VAL A 131 11.41 -0.14 -20.80
C VAL A 131 12.81 0.46 -20.91
N GLY A 132 13.40 0.90 -19.78
CA GLY A 132 14.78 1.40 -19.76
C GLY A 132 15.80 0.34 -20.20
N GLY A 133 15.61 -0.90 -19.75
CA GLY A 133 16.44 -2.03 -20.11
C GLY A 133 16.37 -2.39 -21.59
N ILE A 134 15.17 -2.42 -22.18
CA ILE A 134 14.98 -2.62 -23.61
C ILE A 134 15.66 -1.52 -24.42
N LEU A 135 15.51 -0.24 -24.01
CA LEU A 135 16.15 0.88 -24.70
C LEU A 135 17.68 0.76 -24.70
N VAL A 136 18.28 0.47 -23.55
CA VAL A 136 19.73 0.29 -23.41
C VAL A 136 20.22 -0.94 -24.17
N GLY A 137 19.52 -2.07 -24.05
CA GLY A 137 19.87 -3.32 -24.75
C GLY A 137 19.78 -3.16 -26.27
N THR A 138 18.74 -2.49 -26.76
CA THR A 138 18.59 -2.19 -28.19
C THR A 138 19.69 -1.24 -28.66
N ALA A 139 20.01 -0.20 -27.89
CA ALA A 139 21.12 0.70 -28.21
C ALA A 139 22.46 -0.05 -28.27
N GLN A 140 22.70 -1.00 -27.37
CA GLN A 140 23.89 -1.86 -27.41
C GLN A 140 23.90 -2.77 -28.65
N PHE A 141 22.78 -3.42 -28.97
CA PHE A 141 22.65 -4.30 -30.13
C PHE A 141 22.94 -3.56 -31.44
N LEU A 142 22.45 -2.34 -31.60
CA LEU A 142 22.66 -1.51 -32.79
C LEU A 142 24.14 -1.16 -33.03
N GLN A 143 24.99 -1.24 -32.01
CA GLN A 143 26.42 -0.94 -32.14
C GLN A 143 27.20 -2.02 -32.88
N ALA A 144 26.79 -3.28 -32.75
CA ALA A 144 27.35 -4.41 -33.48
C ALA A 144 26.29 -5.50 -33.68
N PRO A 145 25.35 -5.32 -34.63
CA PRO A 145 24.30 -6.28 -34.88
C PRO A 145 24.86 -7.66 -35.25
N SER A 146 24.31 -8.71 -34.67
CA SER A 146 24.70 -10.10 -34.90
C SER A 146 23.52 -11.04 -34.74
N VAL A 147 23.49 -12.13 -35.52
CA VAL A 147 22.50 -13.20 -35.41
C VAL A 147 22.85 -14.22 -34.32
N ALA A 148 24.02 -14.08 -33.69
CA ALA A 148 24.46 -14.97 -32.63
C ALA A 148 23.51 -14.91 -31.42
N PRO A 149 23.16 -16.06 -30.80
CA PRO A 149 22.33 -16.14 -29.59
C PRO A 149 22.69 -15.15 -28.49
N ARG A 150 23.99 -14.94 -28.30
CA ARG A 150 24.51 -13.99 -27.31
C ARG A 150 24.05 -12.56 -27.53
N ALA A 151 23.96 -12.10 -28.78
CA ALA A 151 23.68 -10.69 -29.08
C ALA A 151 22.24 -10.28 -28.74
N TRP A 152 21.26 -11.16 -29.00
CA TRP A 152 19.87 -10.90 -28.61
C TRP A 152 19.59 -11.35 -27.16
N GLY A 153 20.33 -12.32 -26.62
CA GLY A 153 20.27 -12.70 -25.21
C GLY A 153 20.65 -11.55 -24.27
N ASP A 154 21.64 -10.74 -24.62
CA ASP A 154 22.03 -9.56 -23.84
C ASP A 154 20.89 -8.52 -23.75
N VAL A 155 20.10 -8.33 -24.81
CA VAL A 155 18.91 -7.45 -24.78
C VAL A 155 17.88 -7.97 -23.79
N LEU A 156 17.65 -9.28 -23.78
CA LEU A 156 16.73 -9.93 -22.84
C LEU A 156 17.20 -9.76 -21.40
N LEU A 157 18.49 -9.97 -21.11
CA LEU A 157 19.05 -9.77 -19.77
C LEU A 157 18.98 -8.31 -19.33
N MET A 158 19.26 -7.38 -20.24
CA MET A 158 19.18 -5.94 -19.98
C MET A 158 17.75 -5.49 -19.64
N ALA A 159 16.74 -6.15 -20.22
CA ALA A 159 15.34 -5.91 -19.90
C ALA A 159 14.90 -6.61 -18.60
N ALA A 160 15.29 -7.87 -18.42
CA ALA A 160 14.84 -8.73 -17.33
C ALA A 160 15.38 -8.28 -15.96
N ILE A 161 16.68 -7.96 -15.86
CA ILE A 161 17.30 -7.62 -14.58
C ILE A 161 16.63 -6.39 -13.93
N PRO A 162 16.49 -5.24 -14.62
CA PRO A 162 15.78 -4.08 -14.07
C PRO A 162 14.30 -4.34 -13.78
N TYR A 163 13.63 -5.16 -14.60
CA TYR A 163 12.24 -5.55 -14.38
C TYR A 163 12.08 -6.31 -13.06
N PHE A 164 12.89 -7.36 -12.84
CA PHE A 164 12.83 -8.15 -11.61
C PHE A 164 13.25 -7.33 -10.38
N ILE A 165 14.25 -6.45 -10.50
CA ILE A 165 14.61 -5.52 -9.42
C ILE A 165 13.41 -4.63 -9.06
N GLY A 166 12.75 -4.05 -10.06
CA GLY A 166 11.55 -3.24 -9.84
C GLY A 166 10.42 -4.04 -9.20
N LEU A 167 10.14 -5.25 -9.68
CA LEU A 167 9.13 -6.15 -9.10
C LEU A 167 9.43 -6.47 -7.63
N LEU A 168 10.68 -6.82 -7.31
CA LEU A 168 11.07 -7.13 -5.93
C LEU A 168 10.86 -5.94 -5.00
N VAL A 169 11.20 -4.73 -5.45
CA VAL A 169 10.99 -3.51 -4.65
C VAL A 169 9.52 -3.17 -4.50
N GLU A 170 8.70 -3.35 -5.54
CA GLU A 170 7.24 -3.18 -5.47
C GLU A 170 6.62 -4.16 -4.47
N GLN A 171 6.95 -5.45 -4.59
CA GLN A 171 6.45 -6.50 -3.70
C GLN A 171 6.85 -6.26 -2.25
N LEU A 172 8.13 -5.95 -2.02
CA LEU A 172 8.63 -5.64 -0.68
C LEU A 172 7.92 -4.42 -0.08
N SER A 173 7.70 -3.38 -0.90
CA SER A 173 6.98 -2.18 -0.46
C SER A 173 5.52 -2.47 -0.12
N ALA A 174 4.86 -3.32 -0.91
CA ALA A 174 3.48 -3.74 -0.68
C ALA A 174 3.34 -4.56 0.61
N THR A 175 4.22 -5.55 0.82
CA THR A 175 4.23 -6.37 2.04
C THR A 175 4.46 -5.53 3.30
N ILE A 176 5.33 -4.52 3.23
CA ILE A 176 5.58 -3.63 4.39
C ILE A 176 4.36 -2.76 4.66
N ALA A 177 3.75 -2.17 3.62
CA ALA A 177 2.54 -1.38 3.79
C ALA A 177 1.37 -2.20 4.37
N GLU A 178 1.26 -3.47 4.01
CA GLU A 178 0.28 -4.39 4.57
C GLU A 178 0.59 -4.75 6.04
N ARG A 179 1.85 -5.01 6.37
CA ARG A 179 2.29 -5.25 7.75
C ARG A 179 2.00 -4.05 8.66
N ASP A 180 2.29 -2.83 8.21
CA ASP A 180 2.03 -1.62 8.99
C ASP A 180 0.54 -1.43 9.27
N ARG A 181 -0.32 -1.74 8.29
CA ARG A 181 -1.78 -1.73 8.47
C ARG A 181 -2.20 -2.76 9.52
N ASN A 182 -1.71 -3.99 9.44
CA ASN A 182 -2.03 -5.04 10.41
C ASN A 182 -1.55 -4.72 11.83
N LEU A 183 -0.38 -4.10 11.97
CA LEU A 183 0.10 -3.66 13.29
C LEU A 183 -0.79 -2.55 13.86
N SER A 184 -1.24 -1.61 13.02
CA SER A 184 -2.15 -0.55 13.48
C SER A 184 -3.51 -1.09 13.94
N THR A 185 -4.03 -2.13 13.28
CA THR A 185 -5.30 -2.75 13.68
C THR A 185 -5.15 -3.59 14.94
N LEU A 186 -4.04 -4.32 15.10
CA LEU A 186 -3.74 -5.07 16.32
C LEU A 186 -3.59 -4.14 17.53
N ALA A 187 -2.89 -3.03 17.39
CA ALA A 187 -2.76 -2.04 18.46
C ALA A 187 -4.11 -1.42 18.86
N ALA A 188 -5.00 -1.18 17.88
CA ALA A 188 -6.34 -0.69 18.15
C ALA A 188 -7.23 -1.73 18.87
N LEU A 189 -7.07 -3.02 18.54
CA LEU A 189 -7.78 -4.12 19.23
C LEU A 189 -7.28 -4.30 20.67
N GLU A 190 -5.97 -4.26 20.89
CA GLU A 190 -5.38 -4.40 22.23
C GLU A 190 -5.83 -3.26 23.17
N GLU A 191 -5.79 -2.01 22.69
CA GLU A 191 -6.25 -0.88 23.51
C GLU A 191 -7.77 -0.96 23.78
N ARG A 192 -8.56 -1.43 22.81
CA ARG A 192 -10.00 -1.67 23.03
C ARG A 192 -10.25 -2.77 24.05
N GLU A 193 -9.52 -3.88 24.01
CA GLU A 193 -9.65 -4.96 24.98
C GLU A 193 -9.28 -4.50 26.39
N ARG A 194 -8.24 -3.66 26.49
CA ARG A 194 -7.86 -2.99 27.74
C ARG A 194 -8.97 -2.08 28.25
N LEU A 195 -9.55 -1.22 27.41
CA LEU A 195 -10.68 -0.36 27.80
C LEU A 195 -11.90 -1.18 28.22
N ASN A 196 -12.20 -2.27 27.51
CA ASN A 196 -13.32 -3.13 27.84
C ASN A 196 -13.14 -3.80 29.21
N ARG A 197 -11.93 -4.29 29.52
CA ARG A 197 -11.57 -4.76 30.87
C ARG A 197 -11.77 -3.69 31.94
N ILE A 198 -11.31 -2.45 31.72
CA ILE A 198 -11.49 -1.36 32.68
C ILE A 198 -12.97 -1.06 32.93
N VAL A 199 -13.80 -1.07 31.89
CA VAL A 199 -15.24 -0.82 32.02
C VAL A 199 -15.94 -1.99 32.72
N HIS A 200 -15.62 -3.23 32.35
CA HIS A 200 -16.20 -4.43 32.95
C HIS A 200 -15.80 -4.60 34.42
N ASP A 201 -14.53 -4.46 34.75
CA ASP A 201 -14.04 -4.67 36.11
C ASP A 201 -14.27 -3.45 37.00
N GLY A 202 -14.25 -2.23 36.45
CA GLY A 202 -14.39 -1.00 37.23
C GLY A 202 -15.84 -0.54 37.39
N VAL A 203 -16.48 -0.19 36.28
CA VAL A 203 -17.78 0.51 36.30
C VAL A 203 -18.93 -0.45 36.62
N LEU A 204 -18.96 -1.62 35.98
CA LEU A 204 -20.01 -2.61 36.25
C LEU A 204 -19.91 -3.13 37.68
N GLN A 205 -18.71 -3.31 38.22
CA GLN A 205 -18.54 -3.77 39.61
C GLN A 205 -19.05 -2.73 40.61
N VAL A 206 -18.81 -1.43 40.37
CA VAL A 206 -19.36 -0.35 41.21
C VAL A 206 -20.89 -0.28 41.08
N LEU A 207 -21.43 -0.34 39.87
CA LEU A 207 -22.89 -0.33 39.66
C LEU A 207 -23.57 -1.53 40.33
N ALA A 208 -23.00 -2.72 40.21
CA ALA A 208 -23.49 -3.93 40.86
C ALA A 208 -23.44 -3.82 42.40
N MET A 209 -22.36 -3.25 42.95
CA MET A 209 -22.23 -3.00 44.38
C MET A 209 -23.30 -2.02 44.89
N VAL A 210 -23.51 -0.90 44.17
CA VAL A 210 -24.54 0.09 44.49
C VAL A 210 -25.94 -0.52 44.39
N ALA A 211 -26.20 -1.37 43.38
CA ALA A 211 -27.46 -2.08 43.23
C ALA A 211 -27.73 -3.05 44.39
N ARG A 212 -26.69 -3.75 44.88
CA ARG A 212 -26.79 -4.70 45.99
C ARG A 212 -27.00 -3.99 47.33
N GLU A 213 -26.15 -3.02 47.65
CA GLU A 213 -26.10 -2.38 48.98
C GLU A 213 -27.11 -1.24 49.12
N GLY A 214 -27.57 -0.65 48.02
CA GLY A 214 -28.55 0.43 48.03
C GLY A 214 -29.89 0.04 48.68
N ASN A 215 -30.29 -1.23 48.60
CA ASN A 215 -31.56 -1.69 49.16
C ASN A 215 -31.61 -1.64 50.70
N GLU A 216 -30.45 -1.66 51.36
CA GLU A 216 -30.32 -1.65 52.82
C GLU A 216 -30.28 -0.21 53.39
N LEU A 217 -30.02 0.80 52.54
CA LEU A 217 -29.85 2.21 52.93
C LEU A 217 -31.18 3.02 52.98
N GLY A 218 -32.31 2.33 53.11
CA GLY A 218 -33.63 2.95 53.21
C GLY A 218 -34.23 3.42 51.87
N PRO A 219 -35.26 4.30 51.88
CA PRO A 219 -36.05 4.62 50.68
C PRO A 219 -35.24 5.28 49.56
N ARG A 220 -34.29 6.18 49.89
CA ARG A 220 -33.41 6.82 48.91
C ARG A 220 -32.38 5.85 48.33
N GLY A 221 -31.90 4.90 49.13
CA GLY A 221 -30.99 3.85 48.67
C GLY A 221 -31.63 2.90 47.65
N ARG A 222 -32.89 2.50 47.87
CA ARG A 222 -33.66 1.70 46.89
C ARG A 222 -33.82 2.40 45.54
N LEU A 223 -34.04 3.72 45.56
CA LEU A 223 -34.09 4.51 44.33
C LEU A 223 -32.75 4.49 43.59
N LEU A 224 -31.63 4.66 44.31
CA LEU A 224 -30.28 4.59 43.73
C LEU A 224 -29.96 3.21 43.16
N ALA A 225 -30.36 2.12 43.83
CA ALA A 225 -30.20 0.77 43.32
C ALA A 225 -30.97 0.56 41.99
N SER A 226 -32.21 1.07 41.90
CA SER A 226 -33.02 1.00 40.66
C SER A 226 -32.44 1.82 39.49
N LEU A 227 -31.68 2.88 39.79
CA LEU A 227 -31.02 3.70 38.78
C LEU A 227 -29.70 3.06 38.33
N ALA A 228 -28.96 2.44 39.25
CA ALA A 228 -27.73 1.71 38.95
C ALA A 228 -27.99 0.51 38.02
N LEU A 229 -29.05 -0.26 38.25
CA LEU A 229 -29.45 -1.37 37.37
C LEU A 229 -29.80 -0.89 35.95
N ARG A 230 -30.58 0.19 35.83
CA ARG A 230 -30.92 0.76 34.51
C ARG A 230 -29.69 1.30 33.77
N GLN A 231 -28.73 1.87 34.49
CA GLN A 231 -27.46 2.33 33.91
C GLN A 231 -26.57 1.16 33.50
N GLU A 232 -26.52 0.07 34.26
CA GLU A 232 -25.83 -1.16 33.88
C GLU A 232 -26.40 -1.74 32.58
N ASP A 233 -27.73 -1.86 32.47
CA ASP A 233 -28.38 -2.40 31.27
C ASP A 233 -28.11 -1.52 30.04
N GLN A 234 -28.21 -0.19 30.18
CA GLN A 234 -27.87 0.75 29.11
C GLN A 234 -26.40 0.63 28.67
N LEU A 235 -25.47 0.47 29.63
CA LEU A 235 -24.06 0.32 29.34
C LEU A 235 -23.76 -1.02 28.65
N ARG A 236 -24.36 -2.13 29.11
CA ARG A 236 -24.23 -3.45 28.47
C ARG A 236 -24.79 -3.44 27.05
N ALA A 237 -25.94 -2.83 26.81
CA ALA A 237 -26.52 -2.68 25.48
C ALA A 237 -25.56 -1.89 24.56
N THR A 238 -25.02 -0.77 25.05
CA THR A 238 -24.06 0.05 24.30
C THR A 238 -22.75 -0.69 23.99
N LEU A 239 -22.27 -1.53 24.92
CA LEU A 239 -21.06 -2.35 24.71
C LEU A 239 -21.30 -3.51 23.73
N GLN A 240 -22.49 -4.14 23.79
CA GLN A 240 -22.87 -5.24 22.92
C GLN A 240 -23.09 -4.77 21.48
N ASP A 241 -23.82 -3.69 21.27
CA ASP A 241 -24.10 -3.11 19.94
C ASP A 241 -22.79 -2.77 19.22
N ARG A 242 -21.82 -2.23 19.97
CA ARG A 242 -20.47 -1.91 19.46
C ARG A 242 -19.57 -3.14 19.24
N SER A 243 -19.91 -4.29 19.81
CA SER A 243 -19.19 -5.57 19.63
C SER A 243 -19.73 -6.39 18.46
N VAL A 244 -21.02 -6.26 18.14
CA VAL A 244 -21.65 -6.91 16.97
C VAL A 244 -21.12 -6.33 15.66
N ASP A 245 -20.85 -5.02 15.64
CA ASP A 245 -20.14 -4.33 14.54
C ASP A 245 -18.73 -4.91 14.23
N LEU A 246 -18.14 -5.73 15.13
CA LEU A 246 -16.79 -6.30 15.00
C LEU A 246 -16.77 -7.79 14.63
N VAL A 247 -17.79 -8.57 14.99
CA VAL A 247 -17.86 -10.01 14.67
C VAL A 247 -18.29 -10.22 13.20
N GLY A 248 -18.96 -9.24 12.60
CA GLY A 248 -19.09 -9.11 11.15
C GLY A 248 -17.78 -8.70 10.51
N GLY A 249 -16.80 -9.61 10.47
CA GLY A 249 -15.49 -9.43 9.83
C GLY A 249 -15.56 -9.31 8.31
N GLY A 250 -16.24 -8.28 7.81
CA GLY A 250 -16.10 -7.77 6.45
C GLY A 250 -15.29 -6.49 6.50
N LEU A 251 -14.29 -6.37 5.63
CA LEU A 251 -13.69 -5.09 5.26
C LEU A 251 -14.77 -3.99 5.30
N LEU A 252 -14.47 -2.86 5.96
CA LEU A 252 -15.21 -1.62 5.81
C LEU A 252 -15.16 -1.20 4.33
N ASP A 253 -16.00 -1.83 3.51
CA ASP A 253 -16.57 -1.18 2.34
C ASP A 253 -17.49 -0.13 2.97
N THR A 254 -16.95 1.05 3.27
CA THR A 254 -17.69 2.18 3.90
C THR A 254 -18.93 2.56 3.10
N ASP A 255 -19.04 2.00 1.90
CA ASP A 255 -20.15 2.17 0.98
C ASP A 255 -21.27 1.14 1.16
N LYS A 256 -21.19 0.17 2.09
CA LYS A 256 -22.24 -0.83 2.32
C LYS A 256 -22.64 -0.96 3.79
N THR A 257 -23.95 -1.02 4.02
CA THR A 257 -24.59 -1.14 5.33
C THR A 257 -25.49 -2.38 5.33
N ASP A 258 -25.42 -3.16 6.42
CA ASP A 258 -26.35 -4.29 6.63
C ASP A 258 -27.70 -3.75 7.11
N VAL A 259 -28.71 -3.97 6.27
CA VAL A 259 -30.08 -3.51 6.46
C VAL A 259 -30.77 -4.28 7.57
N THR A 260 -30.37 -5.53 7.78
CA THR A 260 -30.93 -6.38 8.84
C THR A 260 -30.65 -5.74 10.20
N ILE A 261 -29.39 -5.36 10.45
CA ILE A 261 -28.97 -4.68 11.68
C ILE A 261 -29.59 -3.27 11.78
N MET A 262 -29.67 -2.54 10.66
CA MET A 262 -30.31 -1.22 10.63
C MET A 262 -31.78 -1.28 11.09
N LEU A 263 -32.54 -2.28 10.63
CA LEU A 263 -33.96 -2.44 10.97
C LEU A 263 -34.17 -2.92 12.40
N GLU A 264 -33.29 -3.79 12.92
CA GLU A 264 -33.35 -4.26 14.31
C GLU A 264 -33.26 -3.10 15.32
N LYS A 265 -32.59 -1.99 14.97
CA LYS A 265 -32.54 -0.78 15.81
C LYS A 265 -33.90 -0.11 16.04
N HIS A 266 -34.90 -0.37 15.19
CA HIS A 266 -36.26 0.14 15.33
C HIS A 266 -37.15 -0.74 16.23
N GLN A 267 -36.65 -1.89 16.69
CA GLN A 267 -37.42 -2.79 17.55
C GLN A 267 -37.67 -2.15 18.92
N SER A 268 -38.93 -2.19 19.36
CA SER A 268 -39.38 -1.65 20.65
C SER A 268 -40.63 -2.38 21.14
N ASP A 269 -41.13 -2.04 22.33
CA ASP A 269 -42.36 -2.62 22.90
C ASP A 269 -43.59 -2.50 21.98
N THR A 270 -43.61 -1.52 21.07
CA THR A 270 -44.71 -1.26 20.12
C THR A 270 -44.35 -1.56 18.66
N VAL A 271 -43.10 -1.95 18.37
CA VAL A 271 -42.61 -2.20 17.01
C VAL A 271 -41.92 -3.55 16.93
N THR A 272 -42.53 -4.46 16.18
CA THR A 272 -41.99 -5.80 15.93
C THR A 272 -41.32 -5.83 14.56
N VAL A 273 -40.06 -6.24 14.53
CA VAL A 273 -39.28 -6.38 13.30
C VAL A 273 -39.06 -7.86 13.02
N SER A 274 -39.51 -8.32 11.86
CA SER A 274 -39.28 -9.67 11.36
C SER A 274 -38.32 -9.60 10.18
N THR A 275 -37.09 -10.05 10.42
CA THR A 275 -36.03 -10.09 9.41
C THR A 275 -35.84 -11.51 8.87
N MET A 276 -35.40 -11.62 7.61
CA MET A 276 -35.02 -12.88 7.00
C MET A 276 -33.73 -13.46 7.63
N ALA A 277 -33.55 -14.78 7.54
CA ALA A 277 -32.30 -15.42 7.95
C ALA A 277 -31.18 -15.13 6.93
N GLY A 278 -30.48 -14.00 7.09
CA GLY A 278 -29.36 -13.60 6.24
C GLY A 278 -28.97 -12.12 6.40
N GLN A 279 -27.73 -11.78 6.02
CA GLN A 279 -27.27 -10.39 5.95
C GLN A 279 -27.68 -9.79 4.61
N LEU A 280 -28.36 -8.64 4.65
CA LEU A 280 -28.76 -7.90 3.45
C LEU A 280 -27.91 -6.63 3.35
N ASN A 281 -26.81 -6.70 2.61
CA ASN A 281 -25.92 -5.56 2.43
C ASN A 281 -26.41 -4.65 1.30
N MET A 282 -26.65 -3.37 1.59
CA MET A 282 -27.00 -2.36 0.59
C MET A 282 -26.06 -1.15 0.62
N ALA A 283 -26.08 -0.32 -0.42
CA ALA A 283 -25.25 0.89 -0.44
C ALA A 283 -25.61 1.83 0.71
N ALA A 284 -24.61 2.39 1.42
CA ALA A 284 -24.80 3.16 2.65
C ALA A 284 -25.76 4.36 2.46
N SER A 285 -25.64 5.08 1.34
CA SER A 285 -26.55 6.19 1.03
C SER A 285 -28.01 5.76 0.89
N ARG A 286 -28.24 4.53 0.41
CA ARG A 286 -29.57 3.96 0.19
C ARG A 286 -30.13 3.38 1.49
N ALA A 287 -29.28 2.85 2.35
CA ALA A 287 -29.66 2.45 3.71
C ALA A 287 -30.11 3.66 4.53
N ASP A 288 -29.35 4.76 4.49
CA ASP A 288 -29.70 6.02 5.16
C ASP A 288 -31.05 6.60 4.68
N GLU A 289 -31.30 6.53 3.37
CA GLU A 289 -32.58 6.96 2.80
C GLU A 289 -33.73 6.09 3.29
N LEU A 290 -33.54 4.76 3.30
CA LEU A 290 -34.52 3.80 3.79
C LEU A 290 -34.80 4.01 5.29
N ASP A 291 -33.77 4.21 6.10
CA ASP A 291 -33.88 4.46 7.54
C ASP A 291 -34.72 5.70 7.85
N ARG A 292 -34.52 6.79 7.09
CA ARG A 292 -35.31 8.01 7.22
C ARG A 292 -36.77 7.79 6.85
N VAL A 293 -37.03 7.05 5.77
CA VAL A 293 -38.40 6.73 5.36
C VAL A 293 -39.11 5.93 6.44
N ILE A 294 -38.46 4.90 6.98
CA ILE A 294 -39.03 4.04 8.03
C ILE A 294 -39.28 4.84 9.31
N SER A 295 -38.33 5.69 9.70
CA SER A 295 -38.47 6.59 10.85
C SER A 295 -39.69 7.52 10.72
N GLU A 296 -39.91 8.11 9.55
CA GLU A 296 -41.09 8.95 9.29
C GLU A 296 -42.40 8.15 9.25
N VAL A 297 -42.38 6.94 8.70
CA VAL A 297 -43.55 6.05 8.72
C VAL A 297 -43.94 5.69 10.17
N LEU A 298 -42.97 5.29 11.00
CA LEU A 298 -43.22 4.98 12.41
C LEU A 298 -43.68 6.22 13.19
N ALA A 299 -43.11 7.40 12.91
CA ALA A 299 -43.55 8.65 13.51
C ALA A 299 -45.01 8.98 13.14
N ASN A 300 -45.42 8.70 11.90
CA ASN A 300 -46.81 8.88 11.45
C ASN A 300 -47.76 7.87 12.10
N VAL A 301 -47.33 6.61 12.29
CA VAL A 301 -48.11 5.63 13.05
C VAL A 301 -48.34 6.12 14.48
N GLY A 302 -47.29 6.59 15.17
CA GLY A 302 -47.42 7.14 16.52
C GLY A 302 -48.34 8.36 16.60
N LYS A 303 -48.31 9.26 15.61
CA LYS A 303 -49.15 10.46 15.57
C LYS A 303 -50.62 10.18 15.26
N HIS A 304 -50.89 9.22 14.37
CA HIS A 304 -52.23 9.06 13.79
C HIS A 304 -52.98 7.80 14.23
N ALA A 305 -52.29 6.73 14.64
CA ALA A 305 -52.92 5.49 15.07
C ALA A 305 -53.15 5.41 16.61
N GLY A 306 -52.55 6.33 17.38
CA GLY A 306 -52.74 6.46 18.83
C GLY A 306 -51.68 5.76 19.69
N PRO A 307 -51.64 6.01 21.01
CA PRO A 307 -50.55 5.66 21.91
C PRO A 307 -50.39 4.15 22.23
N GLY A 308 -51.24 3.29 21.66
CA GLY A 308 -51.16 1.83 21.79
C GLY A 308 -51.05 1.10 20.44
N ALA A 309 -50.78 1.83 19.36
CA ALA A 309 -50.67 1.25 18.03
C ALA A 309 -49.41 0.38 17.93
N HIS A 310 -49.57 -0.84 17.41
CA HIS A 310 -48.46 -1.74 17.14
C HIS A 310 -48.12 -1.68 15.65
N ALA A 311 -46.84 -1.61 15.34
CA ALA A 311 -46.33 -1.63 13.97
C ALA A 311 -45.50 -2.89 13.74
N TRP A 312 -45.62 -3.45 12.54
CA TRP A 312 -44.84 -4.60 12.09
C TRP A 312 -44.02 -4.21 10.87
N ILE A 313 -42.72 -4.46 10.95
CA ILE A 313 -41.79 -4.28 9.84
C ILE A 313 -41.34 -5.66 9.38
N LEU A 314 -41.57 -5.97 8.11
CA LEU A 314 -41.21 -7.24 7.49
C LEU A 314 -40.18 -6.97 6.39
N LEU A 315 -39.01 -7.60 6.51
CA LEU A 315 -37.99 -7.58 5.47
C LEU A 315 -38.00 -8.92 4.72
N GLU A 316 -38.45 -8.89 3.47
CA GLU A 316 -38.43 -10.03 2.57
C GLU A 316 -37.64 -9.70 1.29
N GLN A 317 -36.97 -10.70 0.74
CA GLN A 317 -36.28 -10.61 -0.54
C GLN A 317 -37.03 -11.48 -1.55
N GLU A 318 -37.68 -10.86 -2.54
CA GLU A 318 -38.20 -11.59 -3.70
C GLU A 318 -37.02 -12.07 -4.57
N GLY A 319 -36.99 -13.37 -4.86
CA GLY A 319 -36.09 -13.93 -5.86
C GLY A 319 -36.57 -13.54 -7.26
N ASN A 320 -35.65 -13.10 -8.13
CA ASN A 320 -35.95 -12.98 -9.56
C ASN A 320 -36.12 -14.39 -10.14
N GLU A 321 -37.36 -14.80 -10.41
CA GLU A 321 -37.67 -15.62 -11.59
C GLU A 321 -37.76 -14.72 -12.83
#